data_AF-A0A556VV59-F1
#
_entry.id   AF-A0A556VV59-F1
#
_cell.length_a   1.000
_cell.length_b   1.000
_cell.length_c   1.000
_cell.angle_alpha   90.00
_cell.angle_beta   90.00
_cell.angle_gamma   90.00
#
_symmetry.space_group_name_H-M   'P 1'
#
loop_
_entity.id
_entity.type
_entity.pdbx_description
1 polymer ?
#
loop_
_entity_poly.entity_id
_entity_poly.type
_entity_poly.pdbx_seq_one_letter_code
_entity_poly.pdbx_strand_id
1 'polypeptide(L)'
;MRVSEFDSSDEEDGGDESYTPLQISWAELVRYRVPCLLECYTRSGLCVHHLPFPDGNVPEVHQCTRILDELQHCLHSQRRTVIHCYGGLGRSGLIAACLLLHLSTSMTPTKAIEILRELRGGGAIQTVKQYNFLHEFREILKAYQETKESRTSERAVSR
;
A
#
# COMPACT_ATOMS: atom_id res chain seq x y z
N MET A 1 -50.58 -12.02 -33.32
CA MET A 1 -49.30 -11.46 -33.82
C MET A 1 -48.28 -11.63 -32.71
N ARG A 2 -47.23 -12.40 -32.97
CA ARG A 2 -46.07 -12.57 -32.07
C ARG A 2 -45.25 -11.28 -32.15
N VAL A 3 -44.93 -10.68 -31.01
CA VAL A 3 -43.88 -9.67 -30.93
C VAL A 3 -42.69 -10.37 -30.30
N SER A 4 -41.69 -10.63 -31.14
CA SER A 4 -40.36 -11.07 -30.78
C SER A 4 -39.54 -9.89 -30.25
N GLU A 5 -38.86 -10.15 -29.14
CA GLU A 5 -37.48 -9.76 -28.81
C GLU A 5 -37.02 -8.32 -29.08
N PHE A 6 -36.71 -7.60 -28.01
CA PHE A 6 -35.46 -6.85 -27.95
C PHE A 6 -34.89 -6.93 -26.53
N ASP A 7 -33.79 -7.67 -26.43
CA ASP A 7 -32.85 -7.78 -25.33
C ASP A 7 -32.25 -6.40 -25.03
N SER A 8 -32.35 -5.93 -23.78
CA SER A 8 -31.59 -4.78 -23.31
C SER A 8 -30.89 -5.18 -22.04
N SER A 9 -29.73 -5.79 -22.26
CA SER A 9 -28.66 -5.97 -21.29
C SER A 9 -28.16 -4.59 -20.85
N ASP A 10 -28.55 -4.14 -19.66
CA ASP A 10 -27.85 -3.11 -18.92
C ASP A 10 -27.20 -3.78 -17.71
N GLU A 11 -26.13 -4.54 -17.96
CA GLU A 11 -25.13 -4.78 -16.93
C GLU A 11 -24.39 -3.45 -16.77
N GLU A 12 -24.75 -2.68 -15.73
CA GLU A 12 -23.95 -1.54 -15.30
C GLU A 12 -22.56 -2.07 -14.89
N ASP A 13 -21.61 -1.85 -15.78
CA ASP A 13 -20.17 -2.02 -15.59
C ASP A 13 -19.77 -1.42 -14.25
N GLY A 14 -19.57 -2.30 -13.27
CA GLY A 14 -19.04 -1.96 -11.96
C GLY A 14 -17.64 -1.41 -12.17
N GLY A 15 -17.56 -0.08 -12.30
CA GLY A 15 -16.32 0.67 -12.38
C GLY A 15 -15.45 0.28 -11.20
N ASP A 16 -14.53 -0.63 -11.46
CA ASP A 16 -13.58 -1.18 -10.52
C ASP A 16 -12.58 -0.06 -10.20
N GLU A 17 -13.01 0.85 -9.33
CA GLU A 17 -12.21 1.94 -8.78
C GLU A 17 -10.94 1.29 -8.21
N SER A 18 -9.86 1.37 -8.97
CA SER A 18 -8.61 0.71 -8.63
C SER A 18 -7.82 1.66 -7.74
N TYR A 19 -7.51 1.21 -6.52
CA TYR A 19 -6.89 2.02 -5.48
C TYR A 19 -5.37 1.87 -5.53
N THR A 20 -4.64 2.98 -5.50
CA THR A 20 -3.18 2.94 -5.69
C THR A 20 -2.42 3.77 -4.65
N PRO A 21 -1.78 3.13 -3.67
CA PRO A 21 -0.85 3.83 -2.79
C PRO A 21 0.39 4.26 -3.57
N LEU A 22 0.50 5.56 -3.83
CA LEU A 22 1.67 6.18 -4.44
C LEU A 22 2.66 6.60 -3.37
N GLN A 23 3.86 6.03 -3.44
CA GLN A 23 4.94 6.27 -2.46
C GLN A 23 6.00 7.27 -2.97
N ILE A 24 5.70 8.03 -4.02
CA ILE A 24 6.59 9.01 -4.66
C ILE A 24 6.27 10.41 -4.12
N SER A 25 7.26 11.16 -3.66
CA SER A 25 7.06 12.55 -3.21
C SER A 25 6.78 13.53 -4.36
N TRP A 26 6.18 14.69 -4.06
CA TRP A 26 5.97 15.75 -5.04
C TRP A 26 7.27 16.22 -5.72
N ALA A 27 8.36 16.33 -4.96
CA ALA A 27 9.66 16.69 -5.50
C ALA A 27 10.16 15.68 -6.54
N GLU A 28 9.91 14.39 -6.31
CA GLU A 28 10.24 13.33 -7.27
C GLU A 28 9.34 13.39 -8.50
N LEU A 29 8.03 13.64 -8.35
CA LEU A 29 7.12 13.79 -9.51
C LEU A 29 7.58 14.92 -10.44
N VAL A 30 7.99 16.06 -9.88
CA VAL A 30 8.57 17.16 -10.66
C VAL A 30 9.90 16.75 -11.29
N ARG A 31 10.81 16.13 -10.52
CA ARG A 31 12.12 15.69 -10.99
C ARG A 31 12.03 14.71 -12.16
N TYR A 32 11.05 13.81 -12.14
CA TYR A 32 10.79 12.82 -13.19
C TYR A 32 9.82 13.32 -14.27
N ARG A 33 9.49 14.61 -14.29
CA ARG A 33 8.67 15.26 -15.32
C ARG A 33 7.26 14.69 -15.45
N VAL A 34 6.69 14.24 -14.33
CA VAL A 34 5.30 13.75 -14.23
C VAL A 34 4.52 14.48 -13.11
N PRO A 35 4.52 15.83 -13.07
CA PRO A 35 3.89 16.58 -11.98
C PRO A 35 2.36 16.37 -11.93
N CYS A 36 1.72 16.05 -13.05
CA CYS A 36 0.28 15.79 -13.15
C CYS A 36 -0.10 14.31 -12.95
N LEU A 37 0.82 13.43 -12.52
CA LEU A 37 0.56 11.98 -12.46
C LEU A 37 -0.66 11.63 -11.61
N LEU A 38 -0.80 12.26 -10.44
CA LEU A 38 -1.93 12.05 -9.53
C LEU A 38 -3.26 12.46 -10.18
N GLU A 39 -3.24 13.56 -10.92
CA GLU A 39 -4.42 14.03 -11.66
C GLU A 39 -4.76 13.09 -12.82
N CYS A 40 -3.76 12.61 -13.56
CA CYS A 40 -3.94 11.63 -14.63
C CYS A 40 -4.58 10.35 -14.09
N TYR A 41 -4.14 9.85 -12.94
CA TYR A 41 -4.75 8.68 -12.29
C TYR A 41 -6.20 8.94 -11.91
N THR A 42 -6.47 10.07 -11.24
CA THR A 42 -7.84 10.43 -10.84
C THR A 42 -8.77 10.55 -12.05
N ARG A 43 -8.30 11.18 -13.14
CA ARG A 43 -9.06 11.31 -14.39
C ARG A 43 -9.31 9.97 -15.09
N SER A 44 -8.43 9.00 -14.90
CA SER A 44 -8.59 7.64 -15.40
C SER A 44 -9.45 6.76 -14.48
N GLY A 45 -10.09 7.33 -13.45
CA GLY A 45 -10.95 6.60 -12.52
C GLY A 45 -10.18 5.81 -11.44
N LEU A 46 -8.88 6.07 -11.27
CA LEU A 46 -8.09 5.47 -10.20
C LEU A 46 -8.23 6.30 -8.93
N CYS A 47 -8.53 5.64 -7.81
CA CYS A 47 -8.47 6.30 -6.51
C CYS A 47 -7.02 6.29 -6.01
N VAL A 48 -6.45 7.47 -5.78
CA VAL A 48 -5.01 7.59 -5.46
C VAL A 48 -4.79 7.92 -4.00
N HIS A 49 -3.97 7.11 -3.34
CA HIS A 49 -3.52 7.33 -1.97
C HIS A 49 -2.09 7.82 -1.99
N HIS A 50 -1.89 9.14 -1.85
CA HIS A 50 -0.55 9.73 -1.90
C HIS A 50 0.13 9.73 -0.52
N LEU A 51 0.97 8.72 -0.27
CA LEU A 51 1.66 8.51 1.01
C LEU A 51 3.18 8.39 0.78
N PRO A 52 3.86 9.50 0.44
CA PRO A 52 5.27 9.48 0.10
C PRO A 52 6.19 9.32 1.32
N PHE A 53 7.28 8.57 1.15
CA PHE A 53 8.40 8.53 2.09
C PHE A 53 9.74 8.53 1.33
N PRO A 54 10.85 8.96 1.98
CA PRO A 54 12.11 9.20 1.27
C PRO A 54 12.68 7.94 0.61
N ASP A 55 13.24 8.11 -0.60
CA ASP A 55 13.86 7.00 -1.34
C ASP A 55 15.02 6.37 -0.56
N GLY A 56 15.18 5.05 -0.69
CA GLY A 56 16.16 4.27 0.07
C GLY A 56 15.93 4.16 1.59
N ASN A 57 14.91 4.83 2.13
CA ASN A 57 14.54 4.77 3.54
C ASN A 57 13.29 3.91 3.76
N VAL A 58 12.78 3.96 5.00
CA VAL A 58 11.60 3.26 5.49
C VAL A 58 10.58 4.31 5.95
N PRO A 59 9.27 4.02 5.85
CA PRO A 59 8.24 4.93 6.35
C PRO A 59 8.30 5.00 7.88
N GLU A 60 7.76 6.09 8.44
CA GLU A 60 7.47 6.11 9.88
C GLU A 60 6.40 5.06 10.21
N VAL A 61 6.40 4.57 11.45
CA VAL A 61 5.49 3.48 11.88
C VAL A 61 4.03 3.86 11.66
N HIS A 62 3.65 5.09 12.03
CA HIS A 62 2.28 5.58 11.86
C HIS A 62 1.87 5.65 10.38
N GLN A 63 2.81 6.00 9.50
CA GLN A 63 2.59 6.06 8.06
C GLN A 63 2.48 4.66 7.47
N CYS A 64 3.36 3.75 7.90
CA CYS A 64 3.32 2.34 7.51
C CYS A 64 1.98 1.70 7.89
N THR A 65 1.50 1.89 9.13
CA THR A 65 0.20 1.36 9.56
C THR A 65 -0.94 1.89 8.72
N ARG A 66 -0.94 3.19 8.38
CA ARG A 66 -1.98 3.77 7.51
C ARG A 66 -1.98 3.16 6.12
N ILE A 67 -0.81 2.98 5.51
CA ILE A 67 -0.69 2.33 4.20
C ILE A 67 -1.23 0.90 4.26
N LEU A 68 -0.91 0.15 5.32
CA LEU A 68 -1.35 -1.23 5.49
C LEU A 68 -2.85 -1.34 5.76
N ASP A 69 -3.42 -0.44 6.55
CA ASP A 69 -4.87 -0.39 6.82
C ASP A 69 -5.65 -0.12 5.52
N GLU A 70 -5.18 0.84 4.72
CA GLU A 70 -5.77 1.17 3.41
C GLU A 70 -5.66 -0.02 2.44
N LEU A 71 -4.49 -0.67 2.36
CA LEU A 71 -4.28 -1.85 1.52
C LEU A 71 -5.19 -3.02 1.92
N GLN A 72 -5.31 -3.29 3.22
CA GLN A 72 -6.20 -4.33 3.72
C GLN A 72 -7.66 -4.04 3.38
N HIS A 73 -8.10 -2.79 3.55
CA HIS A 73 -9.44 -2.38 3.19
C HIS A 73 -9.73 -2.60 1.69
N CYS A 74 -8.76 -2.28 0.83
CA CYS A 74 -8.88 -2.50 -0.61
C CYS A 74 -8.95 -3.99 -0.96
N LEU A 75 -8.11 -4.83 -0.33
CA LEU A 75 -8.12 -6.28 -0.52
C LEU A 75 -9.43 -6.93 -0.05
N HIS A 76 -9.97 -6.52 1.10
CA HIS A 76 -11.25 -7.02 1.60
C HIS A 76 -12.42 -6.61 0.71
N SER A 77 -12.32 -5.46 0.05
CA SER A 77 -13.31 -4.98 -0.91
C SER A 77 -13.17 -5.65 -2.29
N GLN A 78 -12.29 -6.65 -2.45
CA GLN A 78 -11.99 -7.33 -3.71
C GLN A 78 -11.54 -6.41 -4.85
N ARG A 79 -10.97 -5.24 -4.52
CA ARG A 79 -10.57 -4.24 -5.52
C ARG A 79 -9.17 -4.50 -6.05
N ARG A 80 -8.97 -4.24 -7.34
CA ARG A 80 -7.62 -4.26 -7.94
C ARG A 80 -6.79 -3.11 -7.39
N THR A 81 -5.69 -3.47 -6.72
CA THR A 81 -4.84 -2.52 -6.00
C THR A 81 -3.42 -2.53 -6.57
N VAL A 82 -2.87 -1.36 -6.88
CA VAL A 82 -1.50 -1.23 -7.40
C VAL A 82 -0.67 -0.34 -6.49
N ILE A 83 0.44 -0.87 -5.99
CA ILE A 83 1.45 -0.09 -5.26
C ILE A 83 2.63 0.23 -6.16
N HIS A 84 3.05 1.49 -6.20
CA HIS A 84 4.27 1.84 -6.92
C HIS A 84 5.02 3.03 -6.30
N CYS A 85 6.32 3.07 -6.62
CA CYS A 85 7.24 4.16 -6.34
C CYS A 85 7.88 4.56 -7.67
N TYR A 86 9.16 4.94 -7.67
CA TYR A 86 9.89 5.16 -8.92
C TYR A 86 10.26 3.86 -9.63
N GLY A 87 11.17 3.06 -9.05
CA GLY A 87 11.68 1.83 -9.68
C GLY A 87 10.89 0.57 -9.35
N GLY A 88 9.95 0.62 -8.39
CA GLY A 88 9.17 -0.53 -7.94
C GLY A 88 9.98 -1.64 -7.24
N LEU A 89 11.20 -1.35 -6.78
CA LEU A 89 12.11 -2.32 -6.16
C LEU A 89 12.31 -2.10 -4.65
N GLY A 90 12.53 -0.85 -4.24
CA GLY A 90 12.78 -0.48 -2.84
C GLY A 90 11.49 -0.26 -2.06
N ARG A 91 10.93 0.95 -2.14
CA ARG A 91 9.77 1.39 -1.36
C ARG A 91 8.54 0.49 -1.55
N SER A 92 8.16 0.24 -2.80
CA SER A 92 7.01 -0.64 -3.10
C SER A 92 7.23 -2.07 -2.63
N GLY A 93 8.44 -2.60 -2.81
CA GLY A 93 8.82 -3.91 -2.27
C GLY A 93 8.72 -3.94 -0.75
N LEU A 94 9.25 -2.93 -0.07
CA LEU A 94 9.17 -2.82 1.39
C LEU A 94 7.70 -2.88 1.87
N ILE A 95 6.81 -2.08 1.30
CA ILE A 95 5.39 -2.07 1.68
C ILE A 95 4.72 -3.41 1.38
N ALA A 96 5.03 -4.04 0.24
CA ALA A 96 4.53 -5.37 -0.09
C ALA A 96 4.97 -6.43 0.95
N ALA A 97 6.24 -6.41 1.37
CA ALA A 97 6.74 -7.31 2.39
C ALA A 97 6.08 -7.04 3.76
N CYS A 98 5.92 -5.77 4.14
CA CYS A 98 5.18 -5.41 5.36
C CYS A 98 3.76 -5.97 5.33
N LEU A 99 3.08 -5.89 4.19
CA LEU A 99 1.73 -6.43 4.02
C LEU A 99 1.71 -7.96 4.18
N LEU A 100 2.64 -8.68 3.57
CA LEU A 100 2.75 -10.14 3.74
C LEU A 100 2.98 -10.53 5.21
N LEU A 101 3.85 -9.80 5.91
CA LEU A 101 4.13 -10.03 7.32
C LEU A 101 2.97 -9.68 8.25
N HIS A 102 2.14 -8.71 7.83
CA HIS A 102 0.96 -8.28 8.56
C HIS A 102 -0.21 -9.25 8.39
N LEU A 103 -0.43 -9.74 7.17
CA LEU A 103 -1.53 -10.65 6.84
C LEU A 103 -1.30 -12.09 7.34
N SER A 104 -0.04 -12.51 7.52
CA SER A 104 0.30 -13.87 7.91
C SER A 104 1.25 -13.88 9.10
N THR A 105 0.82 -14.51 10.20
CA THR A 105 1.61 -14.68 11.43
C THR A 105 2.75 -15.70 11.24
N SER A 106 2.58 -16.68 10.37
CA SER A 106 3.59 -17.69 10.05
C SER A 106 4.65 -17.21 9.06
N MET A 107 4.37 -16.13 8.31
CA MET A 107 5.33 -15.55 7.37
C MET A 107 6.56 -15.03 8.13
N THR A 108 7.77 -15.31 7.63
CA THR A 108 9.01 -14.76 8.18
C THR A 108 9.51 -13.59 7.32
N PRO A 109 10.25 -12.62 7.89
CA PRO A 109 10.84 -11.52 7.12
C PRO A 109 11.68 -12.03 5.95
N THR A 110 12.51 -13.04 6.19
CA THR A 110 13.33 -13.70 5.17
C THR A 110 12.48 -14.25 4.04
N LYS A 111 11.38 -14.94 4.35
CA LYS A 111 10.52 -15.52 3.31
C LYS A 111 9.78 -14.44 2.51
N ALA A 112 9.31 -13.38 3.15
CA ALA A 112 8.71 -12.25 2.46
C ALA A 112 9.71 -11.58 1.48
N ILE A 113 10.97 -11.44 1.89
CA ILE A 113 12.03 -10.89 1.04
C ILE A 113 12.33 -11.82 -0.15
N GLU A 114 12.41 -13.14 0.09
CA GLU A 114 12.59 -14.13 -0.98
C GLU A 114 11.48 -14.03 -2.03
N ILE A 115 10.21 -14.02 -1.61
CA ILE A 115 9.06 -13.89 -2.50
C ILE A 115 9.19 -12.62 -3.37
N LEU A 116 9.58 -11.49 -2.78
CA LEU A 116 9.75 -10.25 -3.54
C LEU A 116 10.94 -10.30 -4.50
N ARG A 117 12.03 -10.96 -4.13
CA ARG A 117 13.20 -11.13 -5.01
C ARG A 117 12.90 -12.08 -6.16
N GLU A 118 12.08 -13.10 -5.95
CA GLU A 118 11.57 -13.97 -7.01
C GLU A 118 10.67 -13.19 -7.98
N LEU A 119 9.77 -12.35 -7.46
CA LEU A 119 8.82 -11.58 -8.29
C LEU A 119 9.45 -10.38 -9.00
N ARG A 120 10.41 -9.69 -8.39
CA ARG A 120 10.94 -8.40 -8.85
C ARG A 120 12.44 -8.40 -9.17
N GLY A 121 13.11 -9.53 -8.96
CA GLY A 121 14.56 -9.71 -9.15
C GLY A 121 15.36 -9.45 -7.87
N GLY A 122 16.63 -9.90 -7.87
CA GLY A 122 17.52 -9.85 -6.70
C GLY A 122 17.78 -8.46 -6.11
N GLY A 123 17.43 -7.39 -6.84
CA GLY A 123 17.49 -6.00 -6.35
C GLY A 123 16.29 -5.56 -5.50
N ALA A 124 15.31 -6.43 -5.25
CA ALA A 124 14.21 -6.13 -4.33
C ALA A 124 14.72 -6.02 -2.89
N ILE A 125 14.19 -5.02 -2.15
CA ILE A 125 14.70 -4.59 -0.83
C ILE A 125 16.14 -4.08 -0.97
N GLN A 126 16.25 -2.78 -1.27
CA GLN A 126 17.47 -2.18 -1.81
C GLN A 126 18.49 -1.77 -0.75
N THR A 127 18.05 -1.50 0.49
CA THR A 127 18.94 -0.97 1.54
C THR A 127 18.92 -1.82 2.80
N VAL A 128 20.02 -1.79 3.54
CA VAL A 128 20.13 -2.45 4.87
C VAL A 128 19.06 -1.91 5.83
N LYS A 129 18.72 -0.61 5.74
CA LYS A 129 17.64 -0.02 6.53
C LYS A 129 16.29 -0.70 6.27
N GLN A 130 15.97 -0.96 5.01
CA GLN A 130 14.74 -1.65 4.62
C GLN A 130 14.74 -3.10 5.11
N TYR A 131 15.87 -3.79 5.00
CA TYR A 131 16.05 -5.13 5.52
C TYR A 131 15.81 -5.21 7.04
N ASN A 132 16.49 -4.35 7.81
CA ASN A 132 16.36 -4.31 9.27
C ASN A 132 14.93 -3.98 9.70
N PHE A 133 14.30 -3.01 9.02
CA PHE A 133 12.92 -2.66 9.30
C PHE A 133 11.96 -3.85 9.12
N LEU A 134 12.14 -4.69 8.10
CA LEU A 134 11.32 -5.89 7.92
C LEU A 134 11.53 -6.92 9.03
N HIS A 135 12.76 -7.07 9.52
CA HIS A 135 13.07 -7.96 10.63
C HIS A 135 12.50 -7.48 11.96
N GLU A 136 12.48 -6.16 12.18
CA GLU A 136 11.96 -5.53 13.40
C GLU A 136 10.47 -5.19 13.31
N PHE A 137 9.86 -5.35 12.13
CA PHE A 137 8.53 -4.85 11.78
C PHE A 137 7.44 -5.21 12.80
N ARG A 138 7.39 -6.47 13.24
CA ARG A 138 6.36 -6.94 14.17
C ARG A 138 6.50 -6.31 15.56
N GLU A 139 7.72 -6.18 16.06
CA GLU A 139 7.98 -5.55 17.35
C GLU A 139 7.66 -4.05 17.30
N ILE A 140 8.04 -3.40 16.20
CA ILE A 140 7.73 -1.99 15.93
C ILE A 140 6.21 -1.77 15.92
N LEU A 141 5.45 -2.64 15.25
CA LEU A 141 3.99 -2.55 15.19
C LEU A 141 3.35 -2.76 16.56
N LYS A 142 3.79 -3.77 17.31
CA LYS A 142 3.28 -4.08 18.64
C LYS A 142 3.48 -2.90 19.60
N ALA A 143 4.69 -2.36 19.66
CA ALA A 143 5.00 -1.19 20.49
C ALA A 143 4.16 0.04 20.11
N TYR A 144 3.91 0.24 18.81
CA TYR A 144 3.07 1.34 18.35
C TYR A 144 1.59 1.17 18.75
N GLN A 145 1.06 -0.05 18.71
CA GLN A 145 -0.30 -0.36 19.15
C GLN A 145 -0.47 -0.12 20.66
N GLU A 146 0.45 -0.63 21.49
CA GLU A 146 0.44 -0.42 22.95
C GLU A 146 0.48 1.09 23.31
N THR A 147 1.32 1.86 22.60
CA THR A 147 1.41 3.32 22.80
C THR A 147 0.13 4.05 22.36
N LYS A 148 -0.54 3.57 21.31
CA LYS A 148 -1.80 4.15 20.83
C LYS A 148 -2.94 3.90 21.83
N GLU A 149 -3.03 2.70 22.36
CA GLU A 149 -4.05 2.29 23.35
C GLU A 149 -3.92 3.05 24.67
N SER A 150 -2.69 3.21 25.17
CA SER A 150 -2.39 3.99 26.38
C SER A 150 -2.87 5.44 26.26
N ARG A 151 -2.52 6.13 25.14
CA ARG A 151 -2.95 7.52 24.89
C ARG A 151 -4.46 7.68 24.73
N THR A 152 -5.15 6.68 24.18
CA THR A 152 -6.62 6.72 24.09
C THR A 152 -7.29 6.51 25.43
N SER A 153 -6.74 5.64 26.28
CA SER A 153 -7.22 5.40 27.64
C SER A 153 -7.07 6.64 28.52
N GLU A 154 -5.89 7.29 28.50
CA GLU A 154 -5.63 8.53 29.26
C GLU A 154 -6.58 9.69 28.87
N ARG A 155 -6.93 9.78 27.58
CA ARG A 155 -7.89 10.78 27.08
C ARG A 155 -9.35 10.48 27.45
N ALA A 156 -9.70 9.20 27.64
CA ALA A 156 -11.05 8.78 28.02
C ALA A 156 -11.34 8.98 29.51
N VAL A 157 -10.30 8.97 30.36
CA VAL A 157 -10.42 9.10 31.84
C VAL A 157 -10.46 10.56 32.31
N SER A 158 -10.18 11.54 31.44
CA SER A 158 -10.27 12.99 31.76
C SER A 158 -11.67 13.60 31.56
N ARG A 159 -12.74 12.85 31.85
CA ARG A 159 -14.12 13.35 31.79
C ARG A 159 -14.89 13.10 33.07
#